data_AF-A0AAV1A6G2-F1
#
_entry.id   AF-A0AAV1A6G2-F1
#
_cell.length_a   1.000
_cell.length_b   1.000
_cell.length_c   1.000
_cell.angle_alpha   90.00
_cell.angle_beta   90.00
_cell.angle_gamma   90.00
#
_symmetry.space_group_name_H-M   'P 1'
#
loop_
_entity.id
_entity.type
_entity.pdbx_description
1 polymer ?
#
loop_
_entity_poly.entity_id
_entity_poly.type
_entity_poly.pdbx_seq_one_letter_code
_entity_poly.pdbx_strand_id
1 'polypeptide(L)'
;MITLKDYNIKISFGRFTTKPRRKCEMDLFIMQADGKKIVDPNKQSSLLSRLRTELYRPLRVAVVSRCPDTELLVANPVELSGEGRPLVFYDITLALKMLEIWIFSAEIGRHSIGDREWEVYRILLDEGEGLSVPRNKIEEGVWKMLMGWE
;
A
#
# COMPACT_ATOMS: atom_id res chain seq x y z
N MET A 1 7.04 5.09 -5.54
CA MET A 1 6.50 5.36 -4.18
C MET A 1 5.89 6.73 -4.20
N ILE A 2 4.58 6.81 -3.96
CA ILE A 2 3.78 7.95 -4.39
C ILE A 2 3.73 9.04 -3.29
N THR A 3 3.55 8.64 -2.03
CA THR A 3 3.49 9.47 -0.80
C THR A 3 4.76 10.27 -0.47
N LEU A 4 5.89 10.00 -1.14
CA LEU A 4 7.13 10.76 -0.97
C LEU A 4 7.22 11.99 -1.86
N LYS A 5 6.48 12.02 -2.97
CA LYS A 5 6.52 13.14 -3.92
C LYS A 5 6.13 14.45 -3.23
N ASP A 6 5.32 14.33 -2.21
CA ASP A 6 4.79 15.45 -1.43
C ASP A 6 5.81 16.11 -0.49
N TYR A 7 6.97 15.49 -0.25
CA TYR A 7 7.91 15.93 0.78
C TYR A 7 8.85 17.06 0.35
N ASN A 8 8.61 17.70 -0.80
CA ASN A 8 9.48 18.72 -1.39
C ASN A 8 10.96 18.28 -1.39
N ILE A 9 11.18 17.01 -1.71
CA ILE A 9 12.49 16.36 -1.79
C ILE A 9 12.74 15.89 -3.23
N LYS A 10 14.01 15.81 -3.59
CA LYS A 10 14.47 15.29 -4.86
C LYS A 10 15.47 14.16 -4.59
N ILE A 11 15.22 13.00 -5.17
CA ILE A 11 16.18 11.89 -5.18
C ILE A 11 17.11 12.14 -6.39
N SER A 12 18.38 12.46 -6.14
CA SER A 12 19.33 12.74 -7.22
C SER A 12 20.05 11.48 -7.69
N PHE A 13 20.26 10.53 -6.78
CA PHE A 13 20.87 9.24 -7.08
C PHE A 13 20.33 8.17 -6.12
N GLY A 14 20.22 6.94 -6.62
CA GLY A 14 19.85 5.79 -5.82
C GLY A 14 20.67 4.57 -6.24
N ARG A 15 21.17 3.82 -5.26
CA ARG A 15 21.82 2.53 -5.49
C ARG A 15 21.00 1.45 -4.79
N PHE A 16 20.63 0.43 -5.54
CA PHE A 16 19.97 -0.75 -5.01
C PHE A 16 20.94 -1.93 -5.08
N THR A 17 21.05 -2.68 -4.00
CA THR A 17 21.94 -3.84 -3.92
C THR A 17 21.18 -5.01 -3.32
N THR A 18 21.10 -6.10 -4.06
CA THR A 18 20.54 -7.36 -3.57
C THR A 18 21.63 -8.14 -2.83
N LYS A 19 21.26 -8.72 -1.69
CA LYS A 19 22.10 -9.57 -0.86
C LYS A 19 21.48 -10.97 -0.78
N PRO A 20 22.28 -12.01 -0.47
CA PRO A 20 21.77 -13.35 -0.23
C PRO A 20 20.65 -13.35 0.83
N ARG A 21 19.76 -14.36 0.78
CA ARG A 21 18.60 -14.52 1.67
C ARG A 21 17.53 -13.42 1.55
N ARG A 22 17.26 -12.94 0.33
CA ARG A 22 16.22 -11.94 0.03
C ARG A 22 16.40 -10.61 0.81
N LYS A 23 17.64 -10.29 1.18
CA LYS A 23 17.96 -8.99 1.76
C LYS A 23 18.24 -8.00 0.64
N CYS A 24 17.80 -6.77 0.79
CA CYS A 24 18.18 -5.69 -0.10
C CYS A 24 18.68 -4.50 0.73
N GLU A 25 19.61 -3.76 0.13
CA GLU A 25 20.09 -2.48 0.64
C GLU A 25 19.80 -1.42 -0.41
N MET A 26 19.34 -0.27 0.05
CA MET A 26 19.04 0.86 -0.82
C MET A 26 19.71 2.10 -0.24
N ASP A 27 20.65 2.65 -0.98
CA ASP A 27 21.29 3.93 -0.69
C ASP A 27 20.62 5.00 -1.53
N LEU A 28 20.07 6.02 -0.89
CA LEU A 28 19.45 7.16 -1.57
C LEU A 28 20.21 8.44 -1.27
N PHE A 29 20.57 9.17 -2.31
CA PHE A 29 21.03 10.54 -2.20
C PHE A 29 19.86 11.50 -2.41
N ILE A 30 19.43 12.12 -1.31
CA ILE A 30 18.23 12.96 -1.26
C ILE A 30 18.63 14.41 -0.97
N MET A 31 18.08 15.33 -1.74
CA MET A 31 18.20 16.78 -1.58
C MET A 31 16.82 17.37 -1.34
N GLN A 32 16.76 18.56 -0.75
CA GLN A 32 15.54 19.37 -0.75
C GLN A 32 15.25 19.84 -2.18
N ALA A 33 14.00 20.23 -2.47
CA ALA A 33 13.63 20.70 -3.80
C ALA A 33 14.37 21.96 -4.24
N ASP A 34 14.87 22.77 -3.29
CA ASP A 34 15.75 23.92 -3.56
C ASP A 34 17.21 23.51 -3.86
N GLY A 35 17.51 22.21 -3.92
CA GLY A 35 18.84 21.68 -4.16
C GLY A 35 19.75 21.72 -2.93
N LYS A 36 19.27 22.06 -1.74
CA LYS A 36 20.10 22.02 -0.53
C LYS A 36 20.14 20.62 0.08
N LYS A 37 21.24 20.34 0.76
CA LYS A 37 21.37 19.12 1.57
C LYS A 37 20.46 19.21 2.81
N ILE A 38 19.80 18.11 3.15
CA ILE A 38 19.11 18.00 4.44
C ILE A 38 20.19 17.79 5.50
N VAL A 39 20.56 18.84 6.25
CA VAL A 39 21.64 18.76 7.27
C VAL A 39 21.10 18.43 8.66
N ASP A 40 19.85 18.79 8.91
CA ASP A 40 19.17 18.59 10.19
C ASP A 40 18.98 17.08 10.48
N PRO A 41 19.56 16.54 11.56
CA PRO A 41 19.49 15.11 11.89
C PRO A 41 18.07 14.65 12.26
N ASN A 42 17.23 15.54 12.80
CA ASN A 42 15.84 15.21 13.11
C ASN A 42 15.01 15.07 11.81
N LYS A 43 15.28 15.92 10.82
CA LYS A 43 14.65 15.80 9.49
C LYS A 43 15.12 14.54 8.75
N GLN A 44 16.42 14.23 8.83
CA GLN A 44 16.96 13.00 8.23
C GLN A 44 16.35 11.74 8.86
N SER A 45 16.27 11.67 10.19
CA SER A 45 15.71 10.51 10.90
C SER A 45 14.21 10.34 10.64
N SER A 46 13.44 11.43 10.63
CA SER A 46 12.03 11.43 10.26
C SER A 46 11.82 10.91 8.82
N LEU A 47 12.59 11.43 7.87
CA LEU A 47 12.53 10.99 6.46
C LEU A 47 12.88 9.51 6.32
N LEU A 48 13.94 9.05 6.99
CA LEU A 48 14.34 7.64 6.99
C LEU A 48 13.26 6.73 7.59
N SER A 49 12.65 7.13 8.70
CA SER A 49 11.57 6.38 9.33
C SER A 49 10.40 6.23 8.36
N ARG A 50 10.00 7.31 7.71
CA ARG A 50 8.88 7.30 6.75
C ARG A 50 9.19 6.46 5.52
N LEU A 51 10.40 6.61 4.94
CA LEU A 51 10.88 5.77 3.85
C LEU A 51 10.78 4.28 4.19
N ARG A 52 11.22 3.89 5.39
CA ARG A 52 11.13 2.50 5.84
C ARG A 52 9.68 2.02 5.95
N THR A 53 8.78 2.83 6.51
CA THR A 53 7.36 2.47 6.61
C THR A 53 6.74 2.24 5.24
N GLU A 54 6.96 3.15 4.29
CA GLU A 54 6.42 3.05 2.94
C GLU A 54 6.99 1.88 2.15
N LEU A 55 8.28 1.58 2.31
CA LEU A 55 8.93 0.46 1.62
C LEU A 55 8.50 -0.89 2.20
N TYR A 56 8.26 -0.95 3.52
CA TYR A 56 7.93 -2.20 4.19
C TYR A 56 6.48 -2.63 3.94
N ARG A 57 5.54 -1.68 3.93
CA ARG A 57 4.10 -1.93 3.70
C ARG A 57 3.50 -0.80 2.86
N PRO A 58 3.74 -0.78 1.53
CA PRO A 58 3.25 0.28 0.65
C PRO A 58 1.71 0.33 0.58
N LEU A 59 1.05 -0.79 0.84
CA LEU A 59 -0.39 -0.93 0.94
C LEU A 59 -0.72 -2.05 1.94
N ARG A 60 -1.93 -2.01 2.51
CA ARG A 60 -2.40 -3.00 3.50
C ARG A 60 -3.58 -3.76 2.93
N VAL A 61 -3.51 -5.08 2.97
CA VAL A 61 -4.57 -5.99 2.55
C VAL A 61 -4.88 -6.91 3.72
N ALA A 62 -6.15 -7.08 4.05
CA ALA A 62 -6.59 -7.99 5.11
C ALA A 62 -7.97 -8.55 4.79
N VAL A 63 -8.18 -9.84 5.06
CA VAL A 63 -9.51 -10.47 5.04
C VAL A 63 -10.00 -10.61 6.48
N VAL A 64 -11.11 -9.95 6.78
CA VAL A 64 -11.70 -9.90 8.12
C VAL A 64 -13.06 -10.58 8.14
N SER A 65 -13.43 -11.15 9.28
CA SER A 65 -14.78 -11.68 9.51
C SER A 65 -15.56 -10.72 10.39
N ARG A 66 -16.75 -10.37 9.94
CA ARG A 66 -17.73 -9.57 10.66
C ARG A 66 -19.05 -10.34 10.66
N CYS A 67 -19.14 -11.33 11.53
CA CYS A 67 -20.25 -12.29 11.68
C CYS A 67 -21.61 -11.79 11.17
N PRO A 68 -22.26 -12.45 10.19
CA PRO A 68 -21.84 -13.66 9.44
C PRO A 68 -20.89 -13.39 8.26
N ASP A 69 -20.54 -12.13 8.02
CA ASP A 69 -19.95 -11.68 6.77
C ASP A 69 -18.43 -11.84 6.70
N THR A 70 -17.89 -12.00 5.49
CA THR A 70 -16.46 -11.91 5.20
C THR A 70 -16.16 -10.72 4.31
N GLU A 71 -15.31 -9.82 4.79
CA GLU A 71 -14.89 -8.61 4.07
C GLU A 71 -13.41 -8.65 3.71
N LEU A 72 -13.07 -8.19 2.50
CA LEU A 72 -11.72 -7.79 2.12
C LEU A 72 -11.56 -6.29 2.34
N LEU A 73 -10.52 -5.94 3.09
CA LEU A 73 -10.11 -4.56 3.34
C LEU A 73 -8.79 -4.29 2.63
N VAL A 74 -8.78 -3.29 1.75
CA VAL A 74 -7.55 -2.76 1.15
C VAL A 74 -7.41 -1.30 1.55
N ALA A 75 -6.37 -0.98 2.32
CA ALA A 75 -6.04 0.39 2.68
C ALA A 75 -4.84 0.86 1.86
N ASN A 76 -5.09 1.84 0.98
CA ASN A 76 -4.08 2.51 0.18
C ASN A 76 -3.80 3.89 0.78
N PRO A 77 -2.54 4.26 1.05
CA PRO A 77 -2.24 5.61 1.53
C PRO A 77 -2.52 6.63 0.42
N VAL A 78 -3.19 7.73 0.79
CA VAL A 78 -3.47 8.85 -0.13
C VAL A 78 -2.25 9.77 -0.18
N GLU A 79 -1.98 10.36 -1.34
CA GLU A 79 -1.00 11.43 -1.46
C GLU A 79 -1.40 12.65 -0.61
N LEU A 80 -0.44 13.47 -0.18
CA LEU A 80 -0.76 14.77 0.45
C LEU A 80 -1.44 15.72 -0.55
N SER A 81 -1.27 15.50 -1.86
CA SER A 81 -2.04 16.16 -2.91
C SER A 81 -3.54 15.83 -2.87
N GLY A 82 -3.94 14.80 -2.11
CA GLY A 82 -5.32 14.30 -2.05
C GLY A 82 -5.67 13.32 -3.18
N GLU A 83 -4.72 13.07 -4.07
CA GLU A 83 -4.88 12.11 -5.16
C GLU A 83 -4.73 10.67 -4.66
N GLY A 84 -5.68 9.83 -5.09
CA GLY A 84 -5.65 8.40 -4.85
C GLY A 84 -4.73 7.68 -5.82
N ARG A 85 -4.41 6.42 -5.53
CA ARG A 85 -3.70 5.59 -6.50
C ARG A 85 -4.69 5.18 -7.61
N PRO A 86 -4.36 5.39 -8.88
CA PRO A 86 -5.25 4.96 -9.97
C PRO A 86 -5.36 3.43 -10.00
N LEU A 87 -6.48 2.94 -10.51
CA LEU A 87 -6.75 1.52 -10.78
C LEU A 87 -6.83 0.58 -9.57
N VAL A 88 -6.70 1.06 -8.33
CA VAL A 88 -6.76 0.17 -7.14
C VAL A 88 -8.04 -0.67 -7.13
N PHE A 89 -9.20 -0.06 -7.40
CA PHE A 89 -10.46 -0.80 -7.47
C PHE A 89 -10.47 -1.86 -8.58
N TYR A 90 -9.95 -1.50 -9.76
CA TYR A 90 -9.84 -2.42 -10.89
C TYR A 90 -8.95 -3.62 -10.54
N ASP A 91 -7.77 -3.37 -10.00
CA ASP A 91 -6.80 -4.40 -9.61
C ASP A 91 -7.40 -5.36 -8.57
N ILE A 92 -8.14 -4.83 -7.59
CA ILE A 92 -8.81 -5.68 -6.59
C ILE A 92 -9.88 -6.57 -7.25
N THR A 93 -10.76 -5.99 -8.06
CA THR A 93 -11.81 -6.77 -8.74
C THR A 93 -11.24 -7.80 -9.70
N LEU A 94 -10.14 -7.49 -10.40
CA LEU A 94 -9.43 -8.42 -11.27
C LEU A 94 -8.83 -9.58 -10.47
N ALA A 95 -8.18 -9.31 -9.34
CA ALA A 95 -7.62 -10.34 -8.47
C ALA A 95 -8.71 -11.30 -7.95
N LEU A 96 -9.84 -10.75 -7.48
CA LEU A 96 -10.97 -11.55 -7.00
C LEU A 96 -11.58 -12.40 -8.12
N LYS A 97 -11.71 -11.84 -9.33
CA LYS A 97 -12.16 -12.58 -10.51
C LYS A 97 -11.23 -13.76 -10.84
N MET A 98 -9.91 -13.56 -10.78
CA MET A 98 -8.94 -14.64 -11.02
C MET A 98 -8.95 -15.73 -9.94
N LEU A 99 -9.41 -15.39 -8.74
CA LEU A 99 -9.62 -16.33 -7.65
C LEU A 99 -11.01 -16.98 -7.65
N GLU A 100 -11.85 -16.65 -8.65
CA GLU A 100 -13.24 -17.10 -8.77
C GLU A 100 -14.10 -16.71 -7.55
N ILE A 101 -13.80 -15.56 -6.94
CA ILE A 101 -14.54 -15.02 -5.79
C ILE A 101 -15.54 -13.97 -6.27
N TRP A 102 -16.78 -14.15 -5.86
CA TRP A 102 -17.85 -13.21 -6.13
C TRP A 102 -17.76 -11.99 -5.22
N ILE A 103 -18.25 -10.86 -5.73
CA ILE A 103 -18.32 -9.60 -4.99
C ILE A 103 -19.79 -9.33 -4.74
N PHE A 104 -20.17 -9.23 -3.47
CA PHE A 104 -21.55 -8.90 -3.10
C PHE A 104 -21.78 -7.39 -3.09
N SER A 105 -20.89 -6.66 -2.41
CA SER A 105 -20.88 -5.20 -2.40
C SER A 105 -19.47 -4.66 -2.30
N ALA A 106 -19.30 -3.40 -2.66
CA ALA A 106 -18.03 -2.72 -2.50
C ALA A 106 -18.25 -1.24 -2.14
N GLU A 107 -17.46 -0.77 -1.19
CA GLU A 107 -17.48 0.60 -0.70
C GLU A 107 -16.06 1.17 -0.71
N ILE A 108 -15.96 2.48 -0.92
CA ILE A 108 -14.69 3.21 -0.85
C ILE A 108 -14.90 4.38 0.12
N GLY A 109 -14.05 4.44 1.14
CA GLY A 109 -14.08 5.49 2.15
C GLY A 109 -12.70 6.12 2.33
N ARG A 110 -12.67 7.41 2.68
CA ARG A 110 -11.43 8.08 3.11
C ARG A 110 -11.40 8.15 4.63
N HIS A 111 -10.26 7.78 5.21
CA HIS A 111 -10.06 7.71 6.65
C HIS A 111 -8.73 8.33 7.06
N SER A 112 -8.79 9.30 7.97
CA SER A 112 -7.62 9.90 8.61
C SER A 112 -7.14 9.04 9.78
N ILE A 113 -5.88 8.63 9.77
CA ILE A 113 -5.23 7.98 10.92
C ILE A 113 -3.93 8.75 11.21
N GLY A 114 -3.92 9.52 12.29
CA GLY A 114 -2.79 10.38 12.63
C GLY A 114 -2.61 11.51 11.61
N ASP A 115 -1.41 11.64 11.04
CA ASP A 115 -1.05 12.62 10.03
C ASP A 115 -1.29 12.13 8.58
N ARG A 116 -2.04 11.04 8.41
CA ARG A 116 -2.17 10.36 7.11
C ARG A 116 -3.60 10.01 6.75
N GLU A 117 -3.96 10.35 5.52
CA GLU A 117 -5.18 9.91 4.87
C GLU A 117 -5.01 8.53 4.21
N TRP A 118 -6.03 7.70 4.32
CA TRP A 118 -6.13 6.40 3.70
C TRP A 118 -7.41 6.28 2.90
N GLU A 119 -7.29 5.79 1.68
CA GLU A 119 -8.42 5.34 0.91
C GLU A 119 -8.60 3.84 1.19
N VAL A 120 -9.72 3.52 1.84
CA VAL A 120 -10.05 2.17 2.28
C VAL A 120 -11.15 1.63 1.39
N TYR A 121 -10.81 0.54 0.72
CA TYR A 121 -11.69 -0.25 -0.10
C TYR A 121 -12.20 -1.40 0.74
N ARG A 122 -13.52 -1.46 0.93
CA ARG A 122 -14.20 -2.52 1.67
C ARG A 122 -15.02 -3.32 0.68
N ILE A 123 -14.75 -4.61 0.57
CA ILE A 123 -15.44 -5.48 -0.38
C ILE A 123 -16.04 -6.65 0.39
N LEU A 124 -17.35 -6.78 0.32
CA LEU A 124 -18.08 -7.90 0.90
C LEU A 124 -18.00 -9.09 -0.06
N LEU A 125 -17.43 -10.19 0.42
CA LEU A 125 -17.17 -11.40 -0.38
C LEU A 125 -18.20 -12.51 -0.15
N ASP A 126 -18.71 -12.62 1.08
CA ASP A 126 -19.63 -13.68 1.48
C ASP A 126 -20.49 -13.23 2.69
N GLU A 127 -21.75 -13.67 2.72
CA GLU A 127 -22.75 -13.41 3.77
C GLU A 127 -23.11 -14.69 4.56
N GLY A 128 -22.15 -15.60 4.79
CA GLY A 128 -22.29 -16.67 5.77
C GLY A 128 -22.22 -18.12 5.26
N GLU A 129 -21.95 -18.36 3.97
CA GLU A 129 -21.68 -19.72 3.46
C GLU A 129 -20.21 -20.13 3.64
N GLY A 130 -19.34 -19.16 3.93
CA GLY A 130 -17.90 -19.35 4.07
C GLY A 130 -17.17 -19.37 2.72
N LEU A 131 -16.00 -18.76 2.68
CA LEU A 131 -15.16 -18.77 1.48
C LEU A 131 -14.45 -20.12 1.31
N SER A 132 -14.55 -20.71 0.12
CA SER A 132 -13.78 -21.91 -0.26
C SER A 132 -12.28 -21.63 -0.39
N VAL A 133 -11.91 -20.38 -0.63
CA VAL A 133 -10.52 -19.93 -0.80
C VAL A 133 -9.92 -19.53 0.56
N PRO A 134 -8.73 -20.05 0.93
CA PRO A 134 -8.04 -19.63 2.14
C PRO A 134 -7.74 -18.13 2.16
N ARG A 135 -7.96 -17.47 3.31
CA ARG A 135 -7.80 -16.01 3.47
C ARG A 135 -6.43 -15.49 3.01
N ASN A 136 -5.37 -16.20 3.38
CA ASN A 136 -4.01 -15.84 3.00
C ASN A 136 -3.80 -15.86 1.47
N LYS A 137 -4.49 -16.75 0.74
CA LYS A 137 -4.44 -16.80 -0.72
C LYS A 137 -5.14 -15.59 -1.35
N ILE A 138 -6.25 -15.13 -0.75
CA ILE A 138 -6.96 -13.92 -1.17
C ILE A 138 -6.08 -12.70 -0.93
N GLU A 139 -5.55 -12.55 0.28
CA GLU A 139 -4.67 -11.45 0.65
C GLU A 139 -3.44 -11.38 -0.26
N GLU A 140 -2.77 -12.51 -0.50
CA GLU A 140 -1.60 -12.58 -1.37
C GLU A 140 -1.95 -12.27 -2.83
N GLY A 141 -3.04 -12.82 -3.36
CA GLY A 141 -3.45 -12.58 -4.75
C GLY A 141 -3.81 -11.13 -5.03
N VAL A 142 -4.58 -10.51 -4.14
CA VAL A 142 -4.93 -9.08 -4.22
C VAL A 142 -3.68 -8.22 -4.05
N TRP A 143 -2.82 -8.56 -3.09
CA TRP A 143 -1.57 -7.83 -2.86
C TRP A 143 -0.64 -7.89 -4.07
N LYS A 144 -0.46 -9.05 -4.69
CA LYS A 144 0.36 -9.21 -5.91
C LYS A 144 -0.18 -8.38 -7.07
N MET A 145 -1.48 -8.45 -7.34
CA MET A 145 -2.12 -7.66 -8.39
C MET A 145 -1.90 -6.15 -8.16
N LEU A 146 -2.13 -5.68 -6.93
CA LEU A 146 -1.86 -4.30 -6.55
C LEU A 146 -0.39 -3.93 -6.59
N MET A 147 0.54 -4.86 -6.48
CA MET A 147 1.98 -4.57 -6.62
C MET A 147 2.46 -4.67 -8.08
N GLY A 148 1.61 -5.14 -9.00
CA GLY A 148 1.99 -5.47 -10.37
C GLY A 148 2.96 -6.65 -10.43
N TRP A 149 2.87 -7.57 -9.47
CA TRP A 149 3.71 -8.77 -9.39
C TRP A 149 2.91 -9.97 -9.91
N GLU A 150 3.52 -10.75 -10.81
CA GLU A 150 2.96 -12.02 -11.29
C GLU A 150 2.93 -13.10 -10.21
#